data_AF-A0A968ND74-F1
#
_entry.id   AF-A0A968ND74-F1
#
_cell.length_a   1.000
_cell.length_b   1.000
_cell.length_c   1.000
_cell.angle_alpha   90.00
_cell.angle_beta   90.00
_cell.angle_gamma   90.00
#
_symmetry.space_group_name_H-M   'P 1'
#
loop_
_entity.id
_entity.type
_entity.pdbx_description
1 polymer ?
#
loop_
_entity_poly.entity_id
_entity_poly.type
_entity_poly.pdbx_seq_one_letter_code
_entity_poly.pdbx_strand_id
1 'polypeptide(L)'
;MLTRPVPYITLVRAAGLGGLAGLTILARLDNALAVAYLGLWLVWHELRARRWPVRSVTFGGVAGLVLLPYFARNWLVFDSLSPSSGRALAYMHSYSDSFTYTSGLQLLAYPPALDLTNAPQWVLAVGIVGLAGMYLSLPRAQRGMLTPLVLYSLTLALYYGYVQQQGRPRYYVAVAFVIVLLGCAWLAARLATRPQAMRLVPVGAAAVVAVLIGYNSLMWVRTTVATLNAPYQAQPAMFAAARWMAANLPEDAVIAAQNSGIFQYYSNRLVINIDGKLNHEIVPILEQRHLDRYLHARGVEYVVDLPGVAGYIEFYSANLSDAQAHREISALEKLGIHARRFAARLGVGAPVVLPERVPERILVPFSDVSQIVQAFPLPNDPDQAVTIYLLLPQFGAAP
;
A
#
# COMPACT_ATOMS: atom_id res chain seq x y z
N MET A 1 -0.15 -10.10 44.13
CA MET A 1 1.12 -10.40 43.40
C MET A 1 1.55 -9.18 42.61
N LEU A 2 2.53 -8.45 43.15
CA LEU A 2 3.11 -7.24 42.60
C LEU A 2 3.69 -7.54 41.21
N THR A 3 3.24 -6.80 40.20
CA THR A 3 3.78 -6.82 38.84
C THR A 3 5.28 -6.58 38.92
N ARG A 4 6.10 -7.56 38.52
CA ARG A 4 7.54 -7.32 38.32
C ARG A 4 7.68 -6.05 37.46
N PRO A 5 8.47 -5.05 37.88
CA PRO A 5 8.63 -3.84 37.12
C PRO A 5 9.12 -4.21 35.72
N VAL A 6 8.49 -3.61 34.70
CA VAL A 6 8.98 -3.70 33.31
C VAL A 6 10.47 -3.36 33.32
N PRO A 7 11.34 -4.16 32.67
CA PRO A 7 12.78 -3.93 32.70
C PRO A 7 13.09 -2.48 32.31
N TYR A 8 13.85 -1.81 33.17
CA TYR A 8 14.14 -0.39 33.06
C TYR A 8 14.98 -0.12 31.80
N ILE A 9 14.40 0.56 30.81
CA ILE A 9 15.12 1.00 29.61
C ILE A 9 16.01 2.19 30.01
N THR A 10 17.31 2.09 29.75
CA THR A 10 18.26 3.20 29.97
C THR A 10 18.10 4.26 28.88
N LEU A 11 18.58 5.49 29.11
CA LEU A 11 18.55 6.54 28.07
C LEU A 11 19.29 6.13 26.80
N VAL A 12 20.43 5.46 26.92
CA VAL A 12 21.19 4.91 25.79
C VAL A 12 20.35 3.90 24.99
N ARG A 13 19.62 3.01 25.67
CA ARG A 13 18.71 2.06 25.00
C ARG A 13 17.52 2.78 24.36
N ALA A 14 16.98 3.81 25.00
CA ALA A 14 15.89 4.62 24.43
C ALA A 14 16.36 5.35 23.16
N ALA A 15 17.56 5.93 23.17
CA ALA A 15 18.18 6.54 22.00
C ALA A 15 18.43 5.50 20.88
N GLY A 16 18.99 4.34 21.21
CA GLY A 16 19.19 3.24 20.25
C GLY A 16 17.88 2.76 19.62
N LEU A 17 16.82 2.59 20.43
CA LEU A 17 15.48 2.28 19.93
C LEU A 17 14.91 3.40 19.06
N GLY A 18 15.16 4.66 19.39
CA GLY A 18 14.76 5.81 18.58
C GLY A 18 15.45 5.82 17.22
N GLY A 19 16.75 5.54 17.18
CA GLY A 19 17.50 5.39 15.93
C GLY A 19 16.95 4.27 15.06
N LEU A 20 16.72 3.09 15.65
CA LEU A 20 16.10 1.96 14.95
C LEU A 20 14.68 2.30 14.46
N ALA A 21 13.89 3.03 15.26
CA ALA A 21 12.55 3.46 14.88
C ALA A 21 12.59 4.40 13.66
N GLY A 22 13.49 5.38 13.65
CA GLY A 22 13.71 6.25 12.50
C GLY A 22 14.09 5.47 11.23
N LEU A 23 15.04 4.54 11.34
CA LEU A 23 15.43 3.67 10.22
C LEU A 23 14.28 2.77 9.75
N THR A 24 13.46 2.29 10.67
CA THR A 24 12.30 1.43 10.36
C THR A 24 11.23 2.22 9.59
N ILE A 25 11.02 3.49 9.92
CA ILE A 25 10.13 4.40 9.18
C ILE A 25 10.71 4.74 7.79
N LEU A 26 12.02 4.95 7.67
CA LEU A 26 12.66 5.17 6.38
C LEU A 26 12.59 3.93 5.48
N ALA A 27 12.69 2.72 6.07
CA ALA A 27 12.50 1.47 5.33
C ALA A 27 11.07 1.33 4.81
N ARG A 28 10.07 1.72 5.63
CA ARG A 28 8.67 1.85 5.19
C ARG A 28 7.90 2.87 6.06
N LEU A 29 7.27 3.85 5.43
CA LEU A 29 6.59 4.95 6.12
C LEU A 29 5.41 4.49 6.99
N ASP A 30 4.74 3.40 6.61
CA ASP A 30 3.64 2.81 7.37
C ASP A 30 4.08 2.27 8.75
N ASN A 31 5.38 2.01 8.94
CA ASN A 31 5.94 1.67 10.25
C ASN A 31 5.89 2.83 11.26
N ALA A 32 5.58 4.06 10.83
CA ALA A 32 5.34 5.18 11.74
C ALA A 32 4.23 4.86 12.76
N LEU A 33 3.24 4.05 12.36
CA LEU A 33 2.18 3.57 13.27
C LEU A 33 2.76 2.70 14.41
N ALA A 34 3.66 1.76 14.09
CA ALA A 34 4.31 0.91 15.10
C ALA A 34 5.16 1.73 16.07
N VAL A 35 5.93 2.68 15.54
CA VAL A 35 6.76 3.61 16.31
C VAL A 35 5.90 4.49 17.22
N ALA A 36 4.76 4.99 16.72
CA ALA A 36 3.83 5.78 17.51
C ALA A 36 3.23 4.97 18.67
N TYR A 37 2.76 3.74 18.44
CA TYR A 37 2.24 2.89 19.52
C TYR A 37 3.32 2.53 20.54
N LEU A 38 4.55 2.28 20.10
CA LEU A 38 5.67 2.04 21.02
C LEU A 38 6.00 3.28 21.86
N GLY A 39 6.01 4.46 21.24
CA GLY A 39 6.21 5.74 21.93
C GLY A 39 5.10 6.01 22.97
N LEU A 40 3.84 5.85 22.59
CA LEU A 40 2.69 5.98 23.51
C LEU A 40 2.77 4.99 24.67
N TRP A 41 3.23 3.77 24.41
CA TRP A 41 3.45 2.76 25.44
C TRP A 41 4.57 3.17 26.42
N LEU A 42 5.68 3.72 25.93
CA LEU A 42 6.75 4.26 26.78
C LEU A 42 6.23 5.41 27.66
N VAL A 43 5.51 6.35 27.06
CA VAL A 43 4.92 7.51 27.78
C VAL A 43 4.00 7.01 28.88
N TRP A 44 3.08 6.10 28.54
CA TRP A 44 2.14 5.51 29.50
C TRP A 44 2.85 4.88 30.70
N HIS A 45 3.93 4.13 30.45
CA HIS A 45 4.70 3.48 31.51
C HIS A 45 5.50 4.46 32.39
N GLU A 46 6.06 5.53 31.81
CA GLU A 46 6.75 6.57 32.58
C GLU A 46 5.76 7.37 33.44
N LEU A 47 4.61 7.77 32.87
CA LEU A 47 3.57 8.50 33.58
C LEU A 47 2.95 7.66 34.71
N ARG A 48 2.66 6.38 34.46
CA ARG A 48 2.14 5.47 35.49
C ARG A 48 3.13 5.24 36.64
N ALA A 49 4.43 5.35 36.36
CA ALA A 49 5.49 5.32 37.36
C ALA A 49 5.71 6.69 38.05
N ARG A 50 4.89 7.70 37.75
CA ARG A 50 5.03 9.09 38.20
C ARG A 50 6.40 9.69 37.88
N ARG A 51 6.93 9.37 36.70
CA ARG A 51 8.22 9.87 36.19
C ARG A 51 7.99 10.81 35.02
N TRP A 52 8.92 11.75 34.86
CA TRP A 52 9.01 12.55 33.65
C TRP A 52 9.31 11.66 32.43
N PRO A 53 8.71 11.93 31.26
CA PRO A 53 8.79 11.06 30.08
C PRO A 53 10.13 11.21 29.33
N VAL A 54 11.25 11.30 30.04
CA VAL A 54 12.57 11.61 29.48
C VAL A 54 12.98 10.58 28.43
N ARG A 55 12.65 9.30 28.62
CA ARG A 55 13.00 8.26 27.64
C ARG A 55 12.12 8.32 26.42
N SER A 56 10.83 8.57 26.60
CA SER A 56 9.90 8.73 25.49
C SER A 56 10.30 9.93 24.63
N VAL A 57 10.70 11.04 25.26
CA VAL A 57 11.26 12.22 24.58
C VAL A 57 12.57 11.88 23.87
N THR A 58 13.47 11.14 24.52
CA THR A 58 14.74 10.69 23.91
C THR A 58 14.49 9.80 22.70
N PHE A 59 13.60 8.82 22.83
CA PHE A 59 13.18 7.91 21.76
C PHE A 59 12.60 8.69 20.55
N GLY A 60 11.63 9.56 20.80
CA GLY A 60 10.98 10.36 19.77
C GLY A 60 11.94 11.37 19.13
N GLY A 61 12.78 12.03 19.94
CA GLY A 61 13.77 13.00 19.48
C GLY A 61 14.81 12.36 18.55
N VAL A 62 15.38 11.22 18.93
CA VAL A 62 16.36 10.51 18.07
C VAL A 62 15.69 9.97 16.81
N ALA A 63 14.47 9.43 16.89
CA ALA A 63 13.73 9.00 15.70
C ALA A 63 13.47 10.18 14.75
N GLY A 64 13.07 11.34 15.28
CA GLY A 64 12.86 12.57 14.52
C GLY A 64 14.13 13.08 13.85
N LEU A 65 15.27 13.06 14.55
CA LEU A 65 16.58 13.44 13.98
C LEU A 65 16.97 12.56 12.78
N VAL A 66 16.74 11.24 12.87
CA VAL A 66 17.00 10.32 11.75
C VAL A 66 16.08 10.59 10.55
N LEU A 67 14.84 11.02 10.80
CA LEU A 67 13.86 11.31 9.75
C LEU A 67 14.00 12.71 9.13
N LEU A 68 14.68 13.62 9.81
CA LEU A 68 14.80 15.02 9.40
C LEU A 68 15.32 15.19 7.96
N PRO A 69 16.38 14.48 7.50
CA PRO A 69 16.87 14.64 6.13
C PRO A 69 15.82 14.25 5.06
N TYR A 70 15.02 13.22 5.34
CA TYR A 70 13.96 12.77 4.44
C TYR A 70 12.85 13.82 4.30
N PHE A 71 12.33 14.30 5.44
CA PHE A 71 11.27 15.31 5.43
C PHE A 71 11.74 16.67 4.91
N ALA A 72 12.97 17.08 5.23
CA ALA A 72 13.57 18.29 4.69
C ALA A 72 13.69 18.20 3.17
N ARG A 73 14.20 17.08 2.62
CA ARG A 73 14.26 16.88 1.17
C ARG A 73 12.88 16.91 0.54
N ASN A 74 11.89 16.23 1.13
CA ASN A 74 10.55 16.21 0.55
C ASN A 74 9.91 17.61 0.53
N TRP A 75 10.06 18.37 1.61
CA TRP A 75 9.57 19.74 1.67
C TRP A 75 10.25 20.63 0.62
N LEU A 76 11.58 20.59 0.55
CA LEU A 76 12.36 21.45 -0.35
C LEU A 76 12.17 21.11 -1.84
N VAL A 77 11.91 19.84 -2.18
CA VAL A 77 11.83 19.38 -3.58
C VAL A 77 10.39 19.26 -4.07
N PHE A 78 9.46 18.88 -3.20
CA PHE A 78 8.09 18.52 -3.59
C PHE A 78 7.00 19.36 -2.91
N ASP A 79 7.36 20.30 -2.03
CA ASP A 79 6.41 21.09 -1.23
C ASP A 79 5.41 20.22 -0.44
N SER A 80 5.88 19.06 0.02
CA SER A 80 5.07 18.10 0.77
C SER A 80 5.94 17.35 1.77
N LEU A 81 5.39 17.00 2.94
CA LEU A 81 6.09 16.14 3.91
C LEU A 81 5.96 14.66 3.55
N SER A 82 4.87 14.27 2.89
CA SER A 82 4.54 12.86 2.58
C SER A 82 4.45 12.60 1.08
N PRO A 83 4.71 11.36 0.63
CA PRO A 83 4.48 10.99 -0.77
C PRO A 83 3.01 11.18 -1.18
N SER A 84 2.78 11.65 -2.40
CA SER A 84 1.42 11.83 -2.95
C SER A 84 0.73 10.52 -3.32
N SER A 85 1.49 9.45 -3.50
CA SER A 85 0.98 8.16 -3.99
C SER A 85 -0.15 7.60 -3.12
N GLY A 86 -0.11 7.78 -1.80
CA GLY A 86 -1.19 7.34 -0.92
C GLY A 86 -2.50 8.08 -1.15
N ARG A 87 -2.44 9.37 -1.49
CA ARG A 87 -3.61 10.20 -1.79
C ARG A 87 -4.18 9.85 -3.17
N ALA A 88 -3.32 9.78 -4.18
CA ALA A 88 -3.73 9.38 -5.52
C ALA A 88 -4.36 7.99 -5.55
N LEU A 89 -3.79 7.04 -4.80
CA LEU A 89 -4.34 5.69 -4.67
C LEU A 89 -5.70 5.69 -3.95
N ALA A 90 -5.83 6.46 -2.86
CA ALA A 90 -7.08 6.62 -2.13
C ALA A 90 -8.18 7.25 -3.01
N TYR A 91 -7.82 8.18 -3.90
CA TYR A 91 -8.69 8.76 -4.91
C TYR A 91 -9.11 7.72 -5.96
N MET A 92 -8.16 7.02 -6.59
CA MET A 92 -8.46 5.97 -7.57
C MET A 92 -9.34 4.85 -7.01
N HIS A 93 -9.28 4.63 -5.69
CA HIS A 93 -10.06 3.63 -4.99
C HIS A 93 -11.34 4.17 -4.33
N SER A 94 -11.78 5.37 -4.69
CA SER A 94 -12.99 5.96 -4.10
C SER A 94 -14.28 5.70 -4.88
N TYR A 95 -14.22 4.84 -5.91
CA TYR A 95 -15.36 4.39 -6.72
C TYR A 95 -16.01 3.11 -6.13
N SER A 96 -17.22 2.80 -6.62
CA SER A 96 -18.08 1.69 -6.15
C SER A 96 -17.36 0.36 -5.90
N ASP A 97 -16.52 -0.07 -6.85
CA ASP A 97 -15.82 -1.37 -6.86
C ASP A 97 -14.80 -1.54 -5.73
N SER A 98 -14.34 -0.43 -5.15
CA SER A 98 -13.26 -0.45 -4.17
C SER A 98 -13.73 -0.65 -2.73
N PHE A 99 -15.04 -0.58 -2.47
CA PHE A 99 -15.61 -0.70 -1.13
C PHE A 99 -15.99 -2.16 -0.79
N THR A 100 -15.02 -3.05 -0.75
CA THR A 100 -15.22 -4.45 -0.32
C THR A 100 -15.01 -4.61 1.19
N TYR A 101 -15.81 -5.44 1.85
CA TYR A 101 -15.69 -5.68 3.30
C TYR A 101 -14.53 -6.57 3.68
N THR A 102 -14.11 -7.42 2.74
CA THR A 102 -13.12 -8.46 2.95
C THR A 102 -11.71 -7.91 2.98
N SER A 103 -11.48 -6.67 2.53
CA SER A 103 -10.16 -6.05 2.53
C SER A 103 -9.49 -6.01 3.91
N GLY A 104 -10.24 -5.84 4.99
CA GLY A 104 -9.69 -5.92 6.36
C GLY A 104 -9.32 -7.34 6.81
N LEU A 105 -9.98 -8.37 6.27
CA LEU A 105 -9.71 -9.79 6.60
C LEU A 105 -8.48 -10.34 5.87
N GLN A 106 -7.99 -9.61 4.88
CA GLN A 106 -6.80 -9.96 4.12
C GLN A 106 -5.52 -9.98 4.95
N LEU A 107 -5.58 -9.40 6.16
CA LEU A 107 -4.57 -9.52 7.20
C LEU A 107 -4.12 -10.97 7.44
N LEU A 108 -5.07 -11.91 7.41
CA LEU A 108 -4.80 -13.34 7.60
C LEU A 108 -4.76 -14.14 6.30
N ALA A 109 -5.38 -13.64 5.23
CA ALA A 109 -5.37 -14.32 3.94
C ALA A 109 -3.99 -14.23 3.25
N TYR A 110 -3.25 -13.14 3.48
CA TYR A 110 -2.01 -12.84 2.77
C TYR A 110 -0.72 -12.64 3.63
N PRO A 111 -0.59 -13.13 4.87
CA PRO A 111 0.70 -13.11 5.51
C PRO A 111 1.65 -13.99 4.69
N PRO A 112 2.85 -13.51 4.27
CA PRO A 112 3.80 -14.33 3.51
C PRO A 112 4.16 -15.66 4.21
N ALA A 113 4.00 -15.72 5.54
CA ALA A 113 4.20 -16.94 6.32
C ALA A 113 3.14 -18.04 6.09
N LEU A 114 1.90 -17.68 5.76
CA LEU A 114 0.76 -18.61 5.60
C LEU A 114 -0.17 -18.09 4.50
N ASP A 115 -0.07 -18.66 3.29
CA ASP A 115 -0.99 -18.31 2.20
C ASP A 115 -2.35 -18.94 2.46
N LEU A 116 -3.29 -18.13 2.99
CA LEU A 116 -4.67 -18.52 3.28
C LEU A 116 -5.64 -17.85 2.29
N THR A 117 -5.18 -17.50 1.09
CA THR A 117 -5.98 -16.80 0.08
C THR A 117 -7.23 -17.56 -0.34
N ASN A 118 -7.13 -18.89 -0.38
CA ASN A 118 -8.25 -19.77 -0.73
C ASN A 118 -9.03 -20.26 0.50
N ALA A 119 -8.67 -19.82 1.71
CA ALA A 119 -9.38 -20.22 2.91
C ALA A 119 -10.77 -19.54 2.94
N PRO A 120 -11.84 -20.27 3.26
CA PRO A 120 -13.15 -19.67 3.41
C PRO A 120 -13.13 -18.66 4.57
N GLN A 121 -13.94 -17.60 4.48
CA GLN A 121 -13.90 -16.47 5.43
C GLN A 121 -14.06 -16.89 6.90
N TRP A 122 -14.80 -17.96 7.17
CA TRP A 122 -14.96 -18.48 8.53
C TRP A 122 -13.65 -19.05 9.11
N VAL A 123 -12.75 -19.62 8.29
CA VAL A 123 -11.42 -20.06 8.74
C VAL A 123 -10.58 -18.86 9.16
N LEU A 124 -10.64 -17.76 8.40
CA LEU A 124 -9.96 -16.52 8.77
C LEU A 124 -10.53 -15.97 10.08
N ALA A 125 -11.84 -15.96 10.25
CA ALA A 125 -12.47 -15.54 11.49
C ALA A 125 -12.03 -16.39 12.70
N VAL A 126 -11.99 -17.72 12.56
CA VAL A 126 -11.46 -18.63 13.58
C VAL A 126 -9.98 -18.34 13.86
N GLY A 127 -9.18 -18.04 12.84
CA GLY A 127 -7.79 -17.62 12.98
C GLY A 127 -7.64 -16.35 13.83
N ILE A 128 -8.48 -15.32 13.59
CA ILE A 128 -8.50 -14.08 14.38
C ILE A 128 -8.82 -14.39 15.85
N VAL A 129 -9.86 -15.20 16.10
CA VAL A 129 -10.25 -15.62 17.46
C VAL A 129 -9.13 -16.40 18.14
N GLY A 130 -8.46 -17.29 17.41
CA GLY A 130 -7.30 -18.03 17.89
C GLY A 130 -6.14 -17.12 18.30
N LEU A 131 -5.78 -16.15 17.46
CA LEU A 131 -4.74 -15.16 17.77
C LEU A 131 -5.10 -14.29 18.98
N ALA A 132 -6.36 -13.87 19.10
CA ALA A 132 -6.85 -13.16 20.27
C ALA A 132 -6.75 -14.03 21.53
N GLY A 133 -7.16 -15.30 21.46
CA GLY A 133 -7.03 -16.26 22.56
C GLY A 133 -5.57 -16.49 22.97
N MET A 134 -4.66 -16.64 22.00
CA MET A 134 -3.22 -16.73 22.24
C MET A 134 -2.72 -15.51 23.00
N TYR A 135 -3.00 -14.30 22.49
CA TYR A 135 -2.63 -13.05 23.13
C TYR A 135 -3.17 -12.92 24.55
N LEU A 136 -4.47 -13.17 24.76
CA LEU A 136 -5.11 -13.07 26.07
C LEU A 136 -4.55 -14.08 27.08
N SER A 137 -4.09 -15.24 26.61
CA SER A 137 -3.48 -16.27 27.47
C SER A 137 -2.02 -15.98 27.85
N LEU A 138 -1.39 -14.95 27.27
CA LEU A 138 -0.03 -14.56 27.64
C LEU A 138 0.02 -13.96 29.06
N PRO A 139 1.11 -14.20 29.80
CA PRO A 139 1.46 -13.46 31.00
C PRO A 139 1.34 -11.94 30.80
N ARG A 140 0.82 -11.22 31.81
CA ARG A 140 0.59 -9.76 31.74
C ARG A 140 1.82 -8.97 31.27
N ALA A 141 3.02 -9.40 31.67
CA ALA A 141 4.28 -8.76 31.26
C ALA A 141 4.50 -8.87 29.74
N GLN A 142 4.32 -10.07 29.17
CA GLN A 142 4.48 -10.31 27.74
C GLN A 142 3.38 -9.61 26.92
N ARG A 143 2.13 -9.63 27.42
CA ARG A 143 1.03 -8.86 26.81
C ARG A 143 1.37 -7.38 26.72
N GLY A 144 1.86 -6.79 27.81
CA GLY A 144 2.27 -5.39 27.84
C GLY A 144 3.30 -5.07 26.76
N MET A 145 4.30 -5.94 26.57
CA MET A 145 5.34 -5.75 25.55
C MET A 145 4.83 -5.90 24.11
N LEU A 146 3.88 -6.81 23.87
CA LEU A 146 3.33 -7.06 22.53
C LEU A 146 2.15 -6.16 22.16
N THR A 147 1.51 -5.49 23.14
CA THR A 147 0.34 -4.64 22.90
C THR A 147 0.57 -3.61 21.79
N PRO A 148 1.70 -2.87 21.75
CA PRO A 148 1.93 -1.89 20.69
C PRO A 148 1.96 -2.49 19.28
N LEU A 149 2.51 -3.70 19.15
CA LEU A 149 2.61 -4.41 17.87
C LEU A 149 1.25 -4.98 17.43
N VAL A 150 0.44 -5.48 18.38
CA VAL A 150 -0.92 -5.93 18.08
C VAL A 150 -1.80 -4.75 17.64
N LEU A 151 -1.72 -3.62 18.35
CA LEU A 151 -2.43 -2.40 17.97
C LEU A 151 -1.99 -1.88 16.60
N TYR A 152 -0.68 -1.89 16.34
CA TYR A 152 -0.13 -1.60 15.02
C TYR A 152 -0.75 -2.49 13.94
N SER A 153 -0.75 -3.81 14.11
CA SER A 153 -1.31 -4.74 13.13
C SER A 153 -2.79 -4.50 12.86
N LEU A 154 -3.58 -4.24 13.90
CA LEU A 154 -5.00 -3.93 13.76
C LEU A 154 -5.21 -2.60 13.03
N THR A 155 -4.48 -1.55 13.40
CA THR A 155 -4.57 -0.24 12.76
C THR A 155 -4.10 -0.29 11.32
N LEU A 156 -3.03 -1.04 11.01
CA LEU A 156 -2.56 -1.26 9.65
C LEU A 156 -3.63 -1.98 8.81
N ALA A 157 -4.30 -2.99 9.39
CA ALA A 157 -5.41 -3.70 8.74
C ALA A 157 -6.59 -2.79 8.44
N LEU A 158 -6.96 -1.94 9.40
CA LEU A 158 -8.04 -0.98 9.23
C LEU A 158 -7.68 0.11 8.21
N TYR A 159 -6.45 0.60 8.28
CA TYR A 159 -5.94 1.64 7.40
C TYR A 159 -5.89 1.15 5.95
N TYR A 160 -5.22 0.03 5.67
CA TYR A 160 -5.17 -0.49 4.30
C TYR A 160 -6.50 -1.06 3.85
N GLY A 161 -7.22 -1.78 4.70
CA GLY A 161 -8.49 -2.40 4.34
C GLY A 161 -9.62 -1.41 4.06
N TYR A 162 -9.75 -0.34 4.85
CA TYR A 162 -10.94 0.52 4.83
C TYR A 162 -10.66 2.00 4.51
N VAL A 163 -9.44 2.50 4.78
CA VAL A 163 -9.09 3.90 4.46
C VAL A 163 -8.43 4.00 3.07
N GLN A 164 -7.41 3.20 2.82
CA GLN A 164 -6.73 3.12 1.53
C GLN A 164 -7.42 2.16 0.55
N GLN A 165 -8.31 1.29 1.04
CA GLN A 165 -9.05 0.31 0.23
C GLN A 165 -8.12 -0.57 -0.62
N GLN A 166 -7.00 -0.96 -0.03
CA GLN A 166 -5.94 -1.75 -0.64
C GLN A 166 -5.91 -3.14 -0.03
N GLY A 167 -6.03 -4.12 -0.91
CA GLY A 167 -5.98 -5.52 -0.53
C GLY A 167 -4.69 -6.26 -0.83
N ARG A 168 -3.65 -5.53 -1.26
CA ARG A 168 -2.44 -6.20 -1.76
C ARG A 168 -1.61 -6.80 -0.61
N PRO A 169 -1.13 -8.05 -0.75
CA PRO A 169 -0.35 -8.77 0.26
C PRO A 169 0.82 -7.97 0.84
N ARG A 170 1.51 -7.23 -0.03
CA ARG A 170 2.73 -6.47 0.29
C ARG A 170 2.55 -5.39 1.37
N TYR A 171 1.32 -4.99 1.67
CA TYR A 171 1.01 -4.04 2.74
C TYR A 171 0.87 -4.72 4.12
N TYR A 172 0.71 -6.04 4.16
CA TYR A 172 0.48 -6.82 5.38
C TYR A 172 1.70 -7.62 5.85
N VAL A 173 2.86 -7.45 5.20
CA VAL A 173 4.11 -8.14 5.55
C VAL A 173 4.49 -7.91 7.01
N ALA A 174 4.36 -6.68 7.51
CA ALA A 174 4.67 -6.35 8.89
C ALA A 174 3.74 -7.07 9.90
N VAL A 175 2.49 -7.31 9.53
CA VAL A 175 1.54 -8.04 10.39
C VAL A 175 1.92 -9.51 10.50
N ALA A 176 2.40 -10.11 9.41
CA ALA A 176 2.89 -11.49 9.45
C ALA A 176 4.02 -11.67 10.48
N PHE A 177 4.94 -10.69 10.57
CA PHE A 177 5.97 -10.69 11.61
C PHE A 177 5.36 -10.61 13.03
N VAL A 178 4.35 -9.77 13.24
CA VAL A 178 3.67 -9.70 14.54
C VAL A 178 2.97 -11.01 14.91
N ILE A 179 2.33 -11.68 13.96
CA ILE A 179 1.70 -13.00 14.16
C ILE A 179 2.75 -14.04 14.56
N VAL A 180 3.89 -14.08 13.86
CA VAL A 180 5.00 -14.99 14.20
C VAL A 180 5.54 -14.69 15.60
N LEU A 181 5.79 -13.43 15.93
CA LEU A 181 6.25 -13.02 17.26
C LEU A 181 5.26 -13.41 18.37
N LEU A 182 3.95 -13.23 18.11
CA LEU A 182 2.90 -13.63 19.02
C LEU A 182 2.90 -15.16 19.24
N GLY A 183 3.03 -15.93 18.16
CA GLY A 183 3.16 -17.39 18.22
C GLY A 183 4.37 -17.86 19.02
N CYS A 184 5.54 -17.28 18.76
CA CYS A 184 6.76 -17.57 19.50
C CYS A 184 6.64 -17.23 20.98
N ALA A 185 6.09 -16.05 21.33
CA ALA A 185 5.89 -15.63 22.71
C ALA A 185 4.92 -16.57 23.45
N TRP A 186 3.83 -16.97 22.78
CA TRP A 186 2.85 -17.89 23.33
C TRP A 186 3.45 -19.27 23.59
N LEU A 187 4.16 -19.83 22.60
CA LEU A 187 4.82 -21.11 22.74
C LEU A 187 5.87 -21.08 23.86
N ALA A 188 6.70 -20.04 23.91
CA ALA A 188 7.70 -19.88 24.96
C ALA A 188 7.06 -19.81 26.35
N ALA A 189 5.94 -19.11 26.51
CA ALA A 189 5.20 -19.05 27.78
C ALA A 189 4.68 -20.42 28.23
N ARG A 190 4.23 -21.26 27.29
CA ARG A 190 3.74 -22.62 27.57
C ARG A 190 4.87 -23.61 27.88
N LEU A 191 6.02 -23.45 27.24
CA LEU A 191 7.17 -24.32 27.46
C LEU A 191 7.98 -23.92 28.69
N ALA A 192 7.92 -22.66 29.13
CA ALA A 192 8.57 -22.20 30.36
C ALA A 192 8.10 -22.94 31.63
N THR A 193 6.91 -23.53 31.62
CA THR A 193 6.42 -24.36 32.74
C THR A 193 6.92 -25.82 32.68
N ARG A 194 7.75 -26.17 31.68
CA ARG A 194 8.29 -27.52 31.45
C ARG A 194 9.80 -27.44 31.16
N PRO A 195 10.66 -27.44 32.18
CA PRO A 195 12.10 -27.15 32.04
C PRO A 195 12.85 -28.14 31.12
N GLN A 196 12.41 -29.40 31.04
CA GLN A 196 12.97 -30.37 30.08
C GLN A 196 12.64 -29.99 28.62
N ALA A 197 11.44 -29.47 28.36
CA ALA A 197 11.02 -29.03 27.03
C ALA A 197 11.73 -27.73 26.59
N MET A 198 12.20 -26.91 27.54
CA MET A 198 12.98 -25.71 27.23
C MET A 198 14.28 -25.99 26.48
N ARG A 199 14.89 -27.18 26.66
CA ARG A 199 16.08 -27.60 25.89
C ARG A 199 15.75 -27.85 24.41
N LEU A 200 14.50 -28.19 24.10
CA LEU A 200 14.02 -28.44 22.74
C LEU A 200 13.46 -27.18 22.07
N VAL A 201 13.17 -26.11 22.82
CA VAL A 201 12.69 -24.82 22.28
C VAL A 201 13.58 -24.28 21.16
N PRO A 202 14.92 -24.15 21.30
CA PRO A 202 15.74 -23.60 20.23
C PRO A 202 15.75 -24.50 18.99
N VAL A 203 15.74 -25.83 19.17
CA VAL A 203 15.67 -26.80 18.07
C VAL A 203 14.32 -26.72 17.35
N GLY A 204 13.22 -26.68 18.11
CA GLY A 204 11.88 -26.51 17.57
C GLY A 204 11.68 -25.16 16.90
N ALA A 205 12.21 -24.08 17.48
CA ALA A 205 12.19 -22.75 16.87
C ALA A 205 13.01 -22.71 15.58
N ALA A 206 14.21 -23.29 15.57
CA ALA A 206 15.03 -23.42 14.36
C ALA A 206 14.33 -24.26 13.28
N ALA A 207 13.68 -25.36 13.65
CA ALA A 207 12.91 -26.19 12.74
C ALA A 207 11.70 -25.43 12.17
N VAL A 208 10.95 -24.70 13.00
CA VAL A 208 9.83 -23.86 12.55
C VAL A 208 10.32 -22.76 11.61
N VAL A 209 11.42 -22.07 11.95
CA VAL A 209 12.02 -21.07 11.07
C VAL A 209 12.47 -21.69 9.76
N ALA A 210 13.13 -22.85 9.78
CA ALA A 210 13.54 -23.56 8.57
C ALA A 210 12.35 -23.98 7.70
N VAL A 211 11.26 -24.48 8.30
CA VAL A 211 10.01 -24.80 7.61
C VAL A 211 9.39 -23.55 7.00
N LEU A 212 9.33 -22.44 7.74
CA LEU A 212 8.81 -21.17 7.24
C LEU A 212 9.64 -20.65 6.06
N ILE A 213 10.98 -20.69 6.17
CA ILE A 213 11.88 -20.30 5.07
C ILE A 213 11.68 -21.21 3.87
N GLY A 214 11.69 -22.53 4.06
CA GLY A 214 11.48 -23.50 2.97
C GLY A 214 10.13 -23.31 2.27
N TYR A 215 9.06 -23.13 3.05
CA TYR A 215 7.73 -22.85 2.54
C TYR A 215 7.67 -21.52 1.77
N ASN A 216 8.23 -20.43 2.33
CA ASN A 216 8.28 -19.12 1.66
C ASN A 216 9.07 -19.19 0.35
N SER A 217 10.21 -19.87 0.33
CA SER A 217 11.01 -20.07 -0.87
C SER A 217 10.25 -20.87 -1.93
N LEU A 218 9.57 -21.96 -1.54
CA LEU A 218 8.76 -22.76 -2.47
C LEU A 218 7.58 -21.95 -3.02
N MET A 219 6.86 -21.22 -2.17
CA MET A 219 5.76 -20.35 -2.58
C MET A 219 6.26 -19.24 -3.51
N TRP A 220 7.41 -18.64 -3.22
CA TRP A 220 8.01 -17.65 -4.10
C TRP A 220 8.36 -18.22 -5.48
N VAL A 221 8.96 -19.43 -5.55
CA VAL A 221 9.22 -20.10 -6.83
C VAL A 221 7.91 -20.33 -7.59
N ARG A 222 6.89 -20.88 -6.92
CA ARG A 222 5.58 -21.14 -7.53
C ARG A 222 4.93 -19.86 -8.04
N THR A 223 4.90 -18.80 -7.23
CA THR A 223 4.33 -17.50 -7.62
C THR A 223 5.12 -16.88 -8.76
N THR A 224 6.45 -16.97 -8.74
CA THR A 224 7.30 -16.46 -9.83
C THR A 224 6.99 -17.16 -11.14
N VAL A 225 6.91 -18.49 -11.15
CA VAL A 225 6.52 -19.27 -12.33
C VAL A 225 5.11 -18.90 -12.79
N ALA A 226 4.16 -18.74 -11.86
CA ALA A 226 2.80 -18.34 -12.19
C ALA A 226 2.75 -16.92 -12.80
N THR A 227 3.51 -15.97 -12.26
CA THR A 227 3.60 -14.60 -12.78
C THR A 227 4.27 -14.55 -14.15
N LEU A 228 5.35 -15.33 -14.36
CA LEU A 228 6.02 -15.40 -15.66
C LEU A 228 5.12 -15.91 -16.77
N ASN A 229 4.15 -16.77 -16.44
CA ASN A 229 3.16 -17.33 -17.37
C ASN A 229 1.81 -16.61 -17.33
N ALA A 230 1.67 -15.54 -16.54
CA ALA A 230 0.39 -14.85 -16.42
C ALA A 230 0.08 -14.05 -17.71
N PRO A 231 -1.17 -14.07 -18.21
CA PRO A 231 -1.57 -13.29 -19.38
C PRO A 231 -1.24 -11.79 -19.26
N TYR A 232 -1.38 -11.25 -18.06
CA TYR A 232 -1.13 -9.83 -17.73
C TYR A 232 0.36 -9.47 -17.51
N GLN A 233 1.31 -10.35 -17.85
CA GLN A 233 2.74 -10.09 -17.64
C GLN A 233 3.26 -9.04 -18.63
N ALA A 234 3.15 -7.77 -18.24
CA ALA A 234 3.39 -6.62 -19.12
C ALA A 234 4.86 -6.19 -19.24
N GLN A 235 5.69 -6.49 -18.24
CA GLN A 235 7.01 -5.87 -18.08
C GLN A 235 7.95 -6.10 -19.27
N PRO A 236 8.02 -7.28 -19.90
CA PRO A 236 8.83 -7.47 -21.10
C PRO A 236 8.40 -6.57 -22.27
N ALA A 237 7.09 -6.45 -22.51
CA ALA A 237 6.55 -5.57 -23.55
C ALA A 237 6.77 -4.09 -23.24
N MET A 238 6.61 -3.69 -21.97
CA MET A 238 6.90 -2.33 -21.51
C MET A 238 8.39 -1.97 -21.67
N PHE A 239 9.29 -2.91 -21.37
CA PHE A 239 10.72 -2.73 -21.58
C PHE A 239 11.06 -2.59 -23.06
N ALA A 240 10.48 -3.44 -23.92
CA ALA A 240 10.64 -3.34 -25.37
C ALA A 240 10.13 -1.98 -25.90
N ALA A 241 8.96 -1.53 -25.43
CA ALA A 241 8.42 -0.21 -25.76
C ALA A 241 9.36 0.92 -25.32
N ALA A 242 9.89 0.87 -24.09
CA ALA A 242 10.83 1.87 -23.59
C ALA A 242 12.11 1.94 -24.45
N ARG A 243 12.66 0.79 -24.83
CA ARG A 243 13.84 0.69 -25.71
C ARG A 243 13.56 1.22 -27.12
N TRP A 244 12.38 0.94 -27.66
CA TRP A 244 11.95 1.48 -28.94
C TRP A 244 11.81 3.00 -28.87
N MET A 245 11.20 3.53 -27.81
CA MET A 245 11.06 4.98 -27.62
C MET A 245 12.41 5.69 -27.56
N ALA A 246 13.39 5.10 -26.86
CA ALA A 246 14.75 5.64 -26.81
C ALA A 246 15.40 5.77 -28.20
N ALA A 247 15.09 4.85 -29.11
CA ALA A 247 15.71 4.78 -30.43
C ALA A 247 14.94 5.54 -31.51
N ASN A 248 13.63 5.80 -31.32
CA ASN A 248 12.75 6.27 -32.39
C ASN A 248 12.03 7.59 -32.09
N LEU A 249 11.94 8.02 -30.83
CA LEU A 249 11.32 9.30 -30.48
C LEU A 249 12.37 10.42 -30.40
N PRO A 250 11.99 11.69 -30.69
CA PRO A 250 12.84 12.86 -30.49
C PRO A 250 13.43 12.94 -29.08
N GLU A 251 14.62 13.55 -28.93
CA GLU A 251 15.31 13.62 -27.64
C GLU A 251 14.55 14.37 -26.54
N ASP A 252 13.78 15.36 -26.96
CA ASP A 252 12.95 16.23 -26.16
C ASP A 252 11.49 15.75 -26.04
N ALA A 253 11.14 14.61 -26.63
CA ALA A 253 9.77 14.09 -26.60
C ALA A 253 9.26 13.90 -25.15
N VAL A 254 8.10 14.47 -24.87
CA VAL A 254 7.42 14.34 -23.57
C VAL A 254 6.34 13.27 -23.66
N ILE A 255 6.43 12.30 -22.75
CA ILE A 255 5.61 11.09 -22.76
C ILE A 255 4.73 11.06 -21.51
N ALA A 256 3.52 10.51 -21.60
CA ALA A 256 2.65 10.25 -20.46
C ALA A 256 2.38 8.75 -20.28
N ALA A 257 2.32 8.29 -19.02
CA ALA A 257 2.03 6.91 -18.67
C ALA A 257 1.48 6.79 -17.25
N GLN A 258 0.62 5.79 -16.99
CA GLN A 258 0.27 5.40 -15.62
C GLN A 258 1.45 4.66 -14.97
N ASN A 259 2.07 3.75 -15.71
CA ASN A 259 3.21 2.96 -15.26
C ASN A 259 4.56 3.59 -15.69
N SER A 260 4.75 4.87 -15.37
CA SER A 260 5.85 5.69 -15.90
C SER A 260 7.27 5.22 -15.55
N GLY A 261 7.47 4.48 -14.44
CA GLY A 261 8.81 4.18 -13.94
C GLY A 261 9.72 3.40 -14.91
N ILE A 262 9.19 2.34 -15.55
CA ILE A 262 9.98 1.55 -16.52
C ILE A 262 10.25 2.33 -17.80
N PHE A 263 9.28 3.12 -18.26
CA PHE A 263 9.43 3.95 -19.44
C PHE A 263 10.48 5.03 -19.19
N GLN A 264 10.37 5.78 -18.08
CA GLN A 264 11.30 6.84 -17.74
C GLN A 264 12.74 6.34 -17.60
N TYR A 265 12.95 5.19 -16.98
CA TYR A 265 14.28 4.66 -16.73
C TYR A 265 14.98 4.17 -18.01
N TYR A 266 14.25 3.55 -18.95
CA TYR A 266 14.84 2.90 -20.11
C TYR A 266 14.69 3.68 -21.42
N SER A 267 13.79 4.67 -21.51
CA SER A 267 13.61 5.48 -22.72
C SER A 267 14.57 6.67 -22.81
N ASN A 268 15.16 7.11 -21.70
CA ASN A 268 15.88 8.39 -21.60
C ASN A 268 15.04 9.58 -22.12
N ARG A 269 13.73 9.55 -21.86
CA ARG A 269 12.78 10.64 -22.14
C ARG A 269 12.10 11.10 -20.87
N LEU A 270 11.57 12.32 -20.89
CA LEU A 270 10.71 12.79 -19.81
C LEU A 270 9.39 12.03 -19.88
N VAL A 271 9.05 11.32 -18.79
CA VAL A 271 7.77 10.61 -18.66
C VAL A 271 6.97 11.18 -17.50
N ILE A 272 5.83 11.78 -17.81
CA ILE A 272 4.86 12.29 -16.85
C ILE A 272 3.97 11.14 -16.38
N ASN A 273 3.91 10.98 -15.06
CA ASN A 273 3.00 10.04 -14.43
C ASN A 273 1.58 10.62 -14.42
N ILE A 274 0.60 9.88 -14.92
CA ILE A 274 -0.79 10.34 -14.99
C ILE A 274 -1.69 9.71 -13.93
N ASP A 275 -1.18 8.79 -13.10
CA ASP A 275 -1.94 8.11 -12.05
C ASP A 275 -1.70 8.64 -10.63
N GLY A 276 -0.76 9.58 -10.46
CA GLY A 276 -0.49 10.33 -9.23
C GLY A 276 0.43 9.64 -8.24
N LYS A 277 1.09 8.56 -8.65
CA LYS A 277 2.10 7.89 -7.83
C LYS A 277 3.38 8.68 -7.68
N LEU A 278 3.73 9.52 -8.66
CA LEU A 278 4.99 10.29 -8.67
C LEU A 278 4.81 11.80 -8.56
N ASN A 279 3.61 12.32 -8.85
CA ASN A 279 3.33 13.75 -8.95
C ASN A 279 2.05 14.07 -8.18
N HIS A 280 2.11 15.10 -7.33
CA HIS A 280 1.03 15.42 -6.39
C HIS A 280 -0.06 16.30 -7.02
N GLU A 281 0.29 17.05 -8.05
CA GLU A 281 -0.58 17.97 -8.76
C GLU A 281 -1.66 17.26 -9.57
N ILE A 282 -1.52 15.97 -9.86
CA ILE A 282 -2.47 15.28 -10.74
C ILE A 282 -3.82 15.05 -10.08
N VAL A 283 -3.89 14.91 -8.75
CA VAL A 283 -5.16 14.56 -8.09
C VAL A 283 -6.22 15.66 -8.35
N PRO A 284 -5.95 16.95 -8.12
CA PRO A 284 -6.87 18.02 -8.51
C PRO A 284 -7.25 18.00 -10.01
N ILE A 285 -6.32 17.64 -10.89
CA ILE A 285 -6.58 17.53 -12.34
C ILE A 285 -7.56 16.40 -12.65
N LEU A 286 -7.40 15.23 -12.01
CA LEU A 286 -8.31 14.11 -12.15
C LEU A 286 -9.69 14.42 -11.56
N GLU A 287 -9.75 15.12 -10.43
CA GLU A 287 -11.01 15.53 -9.80
C GLU A 287 -11.83 16.45 -10.71
N GLN A 288 -11.15 17.39 -11.37
CA GLN A 288 -11.75 18.34 -12.31
C GLN A 288 -11.94 17.79 -13.73
N ARG A 289 -11.50 16.55 -13.98
CA ARG A 289 -11.48 15.93 -15.30
C ARG A 289 -10.76 16.79 -16.36
N HIS A 290 -9.60 17.34 -16.00
CA HIS A 290 -8.79 18.19 -16.88
C HIS A 290 -7.53 17.48 -17.39
N LEU A 291 -7.52 16.14 -17.47
CA LEU A 291 -6.31 15.40 -17.82
C LEU A 291 -5.82 15.73 -19.24
N ASP A 292 -6.70 15.84 -20.21
CA ASP A 292 -6.40 16.28 -21.58
C ASP A 292 -5.70 17.65 -21.61
N ARG A 293 -6.30 18.66 -20.97
CA ARG A 293 -5.76 20.02 -20.91
C ARG A 293 -4.41 20.05 -20.20
N TYR A 294 -4.27 19.25 -19.13
CA TYR A 294 -3.02 19.12 -18.39
C TYR A 294 -1.92 18.52 -19.26
N LEU A 295 -2.21 17.43 -19.99
CA LEU A 295 -1.24 16.79 -20.88
C LEU A 295 -0.84 17.71 -22.04
N HIS A 296 -1.81 18.38 -22.67
CA HIS A 296 -1.56 19.38 -23.71
C HIS A 296 -0.69 20.54 -23.17
N ALA A 297 -1.03 21.11 -22.01
CA ALA A 297 -0.27 22.20 -21.40
C ALA A 297 1.15 21.80 -20.96
N ARG A 298 1.39 20.50 -20.70
CA ARG A 298 2.71 19.96 -20.40
C ARG A 298 3.51 19.57 -21.65
N GLY A 299 2.97 19.82 -22.84
CA GLY A 299 3.61 19.49 -24.12
C GLY A 299 3.75 17.98 -24.34
N VAL A 300 2.84 17.17 -23.77
CA VAL A 300 2.85 15.73 -23.99
C VAL A 300 2.48 15.45 -25.44
N GLU A 301 3.38 14.76 -26.14
CA GLU A 301 3.18 14.35 -27.53
C GLU A 301 2.78 12.87 -27.60
N TYR A 302 3.26 12.06 -26.65
CA TYR A 302 3.06 10.62 -26.67
C TYR A 302 2.42 10.10 -25.39
N VAL A 303 1.55 9.09 -25.53
CA VAL A 303 1.04 8.29 -24.41
C VAL A 303 1.50 6.86 -24.59
N VAL A 304 1.97 6.21 -23.53
CA VAL A 304 2.35 4.80 -23.56
C VAL A 304 1.87 4.06 -22.32
N ASP A 305 1.06 3.02 -22.50
CA ASP A 305 0.69 2.10 -21.41
C ASP A 305 -0.05 0.84 -21.94
N LEU A 306 -0.59 0.05 -21.01
CA LEU A 306 -1.47 -1.10 -21.26
C LEU A 306 -2.85 -0.71 -21.85
N PRO A 307 -3.64 -1.69 -22.36
CA PRO A 307 -4.91 -1.47 -23.07
C PRO A 307 -6.03 -0.73 -22.30
N GLY A 308 -5.83 -0.32 -21.05
CA GLY A 308 -6.80 0.48 -20.28
C GLY A 308 -6.56 1.99 -20.30
N VAL A 309 -5.44 2.47 -20.87
CA VAL A 309 -5.06 3.89 -20.78
C VAL A 309 -5.97 4.82 -21.60
N ALA A 310 -6.49 4.36 -22.72
CA ALA A 310 -7.45 5.14 -23.53
C ALA A 310 -8.70 5.48 -22.70
N GLY A 311 -9.35 4.45 -22.13
CA GLY A 311 -10.50 4.66 -21.24
C GLY A 311 -10.16 5.46 -19.97
N TYR A 312 -8.93 5.34 -19.46
CA TYR A 312 -8.45 6.20 -18.37
C TYR A 312 -8.46 7.68 -18.77
N ILE A 313 -7.91 8.00 -19.94
CA ILE A 313 -7.81 9.36 -20.47
C ILE A 313 -9.20 9.91 -20.79
N GLU A 314 -10.05 9.13 -21.45
CA GLU A 314 -11.44 9.51 -21.76
C GLU A 314 -12.23 9.85 -20.50
N PHE A 315 -12.11 9.02 -19.46
CA PHE A 315 -12.82 9.24 -18.20
C PHE A 315 -12.37 10.54 -17.53
N TYR A 316 -11.07 10.81 -17.47
CA TYR A 316 -10.51 11.97 -16.77
C TYR A 316 -10.34 13.22 -17.64
N SER A 317 -10.93 13.24 -18.84
CA SER A 317 -10.89 14.39 -19.75
C SER A 317 -12.29 14.86 -20.10
N ALA A 318 -12.66 16.05 -19.62
CA ALA A 318 -14.00 16.62 -19.79
C ALA A 318 -14.38 16.84 -21.26
N ASN A 319 -13.39 17.07 -22.13
CA ASN A 319 -13.63 17.22 -23.57
C ASN A 319 -13.87 15.87 -24.29
N LEU A 320 -13.53 14.73 -23.68
CA LEU A 320 -13.64 13.41 -24.31
C LEU A 320 -14.85 12.60 -23.87
N SER A 321 -15.39 12.84 -22.67
CA SER A 321 -16.58 12.16 -22.19
C SER A 321 -17.39 13.00 -21.20
N ASP A 322 -18.63 12.61 -20.94
CA ASP A 322 -19.55 13.27 -20.00
C ASP A 322 -19.47 12.73 -18.56
N ALA A 323 -18.45 11.94 -18.22
CA ALA A 323 -18.30 11.41 -16.86
C ALA A 323 -18.42 12.50 -15.78
N GLN A 324 -19.00 12.16 -14.64
CA GLN A 324 -19.16 13.13 -13.57
C GLN A 324 -17.81 13.40 -12.90
N ALA A 325 -17.56 14.67 -12.58
CA ALA A 325 -16.44 15.04 -11.73
C ALA A 325 -16.55 14.33 -10.39
N HIS A 326 -15.44 13.80 -9.90
CA HIS A 326 -15.39 13.04 -8.67
C HIS A 326 -14.37 13.66 -7.74
N ARG A 327 -14.75 13.88 -6.47
CA ARG A 327 -13.81 14.38 -5.47
C ARG A 327 -13.25 13.24 -4.64
N GLU A 328 -12.06 13.43 -4.11
CA GLU A 328 -11.53 12.53 -3.10
C GLU A 328 -12.49 12.40 -1.91
N ILE A 329 -12.83 11.15 -1.59
CA ILE A 329 -13.63 10.81 -0.41
C ILE A 329 -12.69 10.77 0.79
N SER A 330 -12.96 11.61 1.80
CA SER A 330 -12.16 11.66 3.02
C SER A 330 -12.23 10.35 3.80
N ALA A 331 -11.26 10.10 4.68
CA ALA A 331 -11.23 8.90 5.51
C ALA A 331 -12.51 8.70 6.34
N LEU A 332 -13.08 9.78 6.90
CA LEU A 332 -14.32 9.72 7.66
C LEU A 332 -15.53 9.37 6.78
N GLU A 333 -15.59 9.93 5.58
CA GLU A 333 -16.65 9.61 4.62
C GLU A 333 -16.55 8.15 4.15
N LYS A 334 -15.34 7.62 3.93
CA LYS A 334 -15.13 6.20 3.61
C LYS A 334 -15.65 5.29 4.73
N LEU A 335 -15.34 5.61 5.98
CA LEU A 335 -15.86 4.88 7.13
C LEU A 335 -17.40 4.97 7.22
N GLY A 336 -17.97 6.15 6.96
CA GLY A 336 -19.41 6.35 6.88
C GLY A 336 -20.08 5.54 5.76
N ILE A 337 -19.43 5.42 4.60
CA ILE A 337 -19.88 4.57 3.49
C ILE A 337 -19.90 3.10 3.92
N HIS A 338 -18.83 2.60 4.56
CA HIS A 338 -18.80 1.23 5.07
C HIS A 338 -19.91 0.97 6.10
N ALA A 339 -20.12 1.90 7.04
CA ALA A 339 -21.18 1.79 8.05
C ALA A 339 -22.57 1.74 7.41
N ARG A 340 -22.87 2.63 6.45
CA ARG A 340 -24.15 2.66 5.74
C ARG A 340 -24.36 1.41 4.88
N ARG A 341 -23.34 0.95 4.15
CA ARG A 341 -23.44 -0.31 3.40
C ARG A 341 -23.71 -1.48 4.36
N PHE A 342 -23.15 -1.45 5.57
CA PHE A 342 -23.33 -2.53 6.55
C PHE A 342 -24.76 -2.52 7.09
N ALA A 343 -25.27 -1.33 7.45
CA ALA A 343 -26.67 -1.15 7.83
C ALA A 343 -27.65 -1.60 6.73
N ALA A 344 -27.37 -1.27 5.46
CA ALA A 344 -28.16 -1.71 4.32
C ALA A 344 -28.20 -3.24 4.17
N ARG A 345 -27.07 -3.93 4.40
CA ARG A 345 -27.03 -5.40 4.42
C ARG A 345 -27.84 -6.02 5.56
N LEU A 346 -27.98 -5.31 6.67
CA LEU A 346 -28.83 -5.73 7.79
C LEU A 346 -30.31 -5.36 7.59
N GLY A 347 -30.67 -4.68 6.49
CA GLY A 347 -32.03 -4.20 6.24
C GLY A 347 -32.43 -2.97 7.05
N VAL A 348 -31.48 -2.28 7.69
CA VAL A 348 -31.72 -1.12 8.58
C VAL A 348 -31.32 0.22 7.92
N GLY A 349 -31.09 0.25 6.60
CA GLY A 349 -30.72 1.47 5.89
C GLY A 349 -30.87 1.37 4.38
N ALA A 350 -30.87 2.53 3.71
CA ALA A 350 -30.93 2.60 2.25
C ALA A 350 -29.62 2.09 1.62
N PRO A 351 -29.67 1.46 0.43
CA PRO A 351 -28.49 1.13 -0.35
C PRO A 351 -27.62 2.37 -0.60
N VAL A 352 -26.30 2.22 -0.45
CA VAL A 352 -25.36 3.29 -0.78
C VAL A 352 -25.05 3.22 -2.28
N VAL A 353 -25.48 4.23 -3.02
CA VAL A 353 -25.08 4.43 -4.42
C VAL A 353 -23.76 5.19 -4.43
N LEU A 354 -22.76 4.65 -5.12
CA LEU A 354 -21.45 5.27 -5.32
C LEU A 354 -21.22 5.48 -6.81
N PRO A 355 -20.51 6.54 -7.21
CA PRO A 355 -20.18 6.75 -8.61
C PRO A 355 -19.35 5.58 -9.13
N GLU A 356 -19.67 5.16 -10.36
CA GLU A 356 -18.88 4.21 -11.12
C GLU A 356 -17.83 4.97 -11.93
N ARG A 357 -16.73 4.28 -12.23
CA ARG A 357 -15.64 4.86 -13.01
C ARG A 357 -15.84 4.60 -14.51
N VAL A 358 -17.03 4.94 -15.01
CA VAL A 358 -17.46 4.72 -16.39
C VAL A 358 -18.23 5.97 -16.82
N PRO A 359 -17.92 6.56 -17.99
CA PRO A 359 -18.73 7.65 -18.54
C PRO A 359 -20.09 7.12 -19.03
N GLU A 360 -21.12 7.96 -18.99
CA GLU A 360 -22.41 7.59 -19.62
C GLU A 360 -22.28 7.62 -21.15
N ARG A 361 -21.49 8.55 -21.68
CA ARG A 361 -21.19 8.70 -23.09
C ARG A 361 -19.78 9.21 -23.34
N ILE A 362 -19.12 8.58 -24.30
CA ILE A 362 -17.90 9.10 -24.92
C ILE A 362 -18.31 10.16 -25.95
N LEU A 363 -17.85 11.39 -25.77
CA LEU A 363 -18.10 12.52 -26.67
C LEU A 363 -17.15 12.46 -27.88
N VAL A 364 -15.87 12.20 -27.60
CA VAL A 364 -14.81 12.05 -28.59
C VAL A 364 -13.94 10.87 -28.15
N PRO A 365 -13.99 9.73 -28.87
CA PRO A 365 -13.11 8.60 -28.60
C PRO A 365 -11.64 9.00 -28.61
N PHE A 366 -10.84 8.43 -27.72
CA PHE A 366 -9.40 8.70 -27.69
C PHE A 366 -8.71 8.33 -29.01
N SER A 367 -9.25 7.35 -29.74
CA SER A 367 -8.80 6.99 -31.09
C SER A 367 -8.96 8.08 -32.14
N ASP A 368 -9.84 9.07 -31.92
CA ASP A 368 -10.11 10.15 -32.88
C ASP A 368 -9.19 11.35 -32.66
N VAL A 369 -8.53 11.38 -31.50
CA VAL A 369 -7.59 12.42 -31.06
C VAL A 369 -6.18 11.88 -30.82
N SER A 370 -5.92 10.63 -31.24
CA SER A 370 -4.61 10.00 -31.16
C SER A 370 -4.40 9.04 -32.33
N GLN A 371 -3.14 8.70 -32.59
CA GLN A 371 -2.76 7.69 -33.58
C GLN A 371 -1.85 6.66 -32.92
N ILE A 372 -2.12 5.37 -33.15
CA ILE A 372 -1.19 4.31 -32.72
C ILE A 372 0.07 4.40 -33.58
N VAL A 373 1.21 4.62 -32.92
CA VAL A 373 2.54 4.66 -33.55
C VAL A 373 3.16 3.27 -33.57
N GLN A 374 3.07 2.56 -32.45
CA GLN A 374 3.68 1.26 -32.27
C GLN A 374 2.96 0.49 -31.15
N ALA A 375 2.83 -0.82 -31.30
CA ALA A 375 2.29 -1.72 -30.29
C ALA A 375 3.29 -2.85 -29.98
N PHE A 376 3.31 -3.29 -28.73
CA PHE A 376 4.16 -4.38 -28.23
C PHE A 376 3.25 -5.42 -27.56
N PRO A 377 2.90 -6.52 -28.25
CA PRO A 377 2.04 -7.57 -27.69
C PRO A 377 2.60 -8.12 -26.39
N LEU A 378 1.71 -8.49 -25.46
CA LEU A 378 2.14 -9.13 -24.22
C LEU A 378 2.63 -10.54 -24.51
N PRO A 379 3.68 -11.03 -23.83
CA PRO A 379 4.28 -12.34 -24.10
C PRO A 379 3.32 -13.52 -23.94
N ASN A 380 2.32 -13.38 -23.07
CA ASN A 380 1.37 -14.44 -22.72
C ASN A 380 -0.08 -14.11 -23.10
N ASP A 381 -0.32 -12.95 -23.75
CA ASP A 381 -1.63 -12.49 -24.19
C ASP A 381 -1.45 -11.55 -25.39
N PRO A 382 -1.25 -12.08 -26.60
CA PRO A 382 -0.92 -11.29 -27.77
C PRO A 382 -2.06 -10.36 -28.24
N ASP A 383 -3.29 -10.59 -27.77
CA ASP A 383 -4.44 -9.71 -28.04
C ASP A 383 -4.38 -8.41 -27.24
N GLN A 384 -3.55 -8.39 -26.19
CA GLN A 384 -3.20 -7.19 -25.45
C GLN A 384 -1.82 -6.69 -25.84
N ALA A 385 -1.65 -5.36 -25.85
CA ALA A 385 -0.37 -4.75 -26.15
C ALA A 385 -0.11 -3.53 -25.27
N VAL A 386 1.17 -3.28 -24.99
CA VAL A 386 1.62 -1.96 -24.60
C VAL A 386 1.64 -1.11 -25.86
N THR A 387 0.87 -0.03 -25.88
CA THR A 387 0.65 0.77 -27.08
C THR A 387 1.19 2.17 -26.89
N ILE A 388 1.92 2.66 -27.90
CA ILE A 388 2.40 4.03 -27.99
C ILE A 388 1.44 4.79 -28.91
N TYR A 389 0.83 5.83 -28.37
CA TYR A 389 -0.07 6.74 -29.07
C TYR A 389 0.64 8.08 -29.28
N LEU A 390 0.52 8.64 -30.48
CA LEU A 390 0.81 10.04 -30.78
C LEU A 390 -0.47 10.85 -30.56
N LEU A 391 -0.41 11.90 -29.76
CA LEU A 391 -1.53 12.81 -29.55
C LEU A 391 -1.64 13.76 -30.74
N LEU A 392 -2.84 13.86 -31.31
CA LEU A 392 -3.12 14.74 -32.44
C LEU A 392 -3.36 16.19 -31.96
N PRO A 393 -3.18 17.21 -32.81
CA PRO A 393 -3.30 18.62 -32.40
C PRO A 393 -4.63 19.02 -31.76
N GLN A 394 -5.71 18.30 -32.07
CA GLN A 394 -7.02 18.51 -31.46
C GLN A 394 -7.12 18.03 -30.00
N PHE A 395 -6.17 17.23 -29.51
CA PHE A 395 -6.18 16.70 -28.14
C PHE A 395 -5.96 17.82 -27.12
N GLY A 396 -6.93 18.01 -26.22
CA GLY A 396 -6.86 19.04 -25.17
C GLY A 396 -7.11 20.47 -25.66
N ALA A 397 -7.42 20.66 -26.96
CA ALA A 397 -7.89 21.93 -27.47
C ALA A 397 -9.22 22.33 -26.79
N ALA A 398 -9.39 23.62 -26.51
CA ALA A 398 -10.69 24.12 -26.06
C ALA A 398 -11.71 23.95 -27.22
N PRO A 399 -12.94 23.48 -26.94
CA PRO A 399 -13.97 23.31 -27.96
C PRO A 399 -14.38 24.62 -28.63
#